data_AF-A0A3S0FCA0-F1
#
_entry.id   AF-A0A3S0FCA0-F1
#
_cell.length_a   1.000
_cell.length_b   1.000
_cell.length_c   1.000
_cell.angle_alpha   90.00
_cell.angle_beta   90.00
_cell.angle_gamma   90.00
#
_symmetry.space_group_name_H-M   'P 1'
#
loop_
_entity.id
_entity.type
_entity.pdbx_description
1 polymer ?
#
loop_
_entity_poly.entity_id
_entity_poly.type
_entity_poly.pdbx_seq_one_letter_code
_entity_poly.pdbx_strand_id
1 'polypeptide(L)'
;MSERLKNFLIYAAKCATGVLVVFFISSFIHYTDIGWCLISVMLVLSADGKDSVSLAFTRIKANVVGVSIGVLFLFIASTNVWILSAALVATLGLCYIFKLDAGIRSALAATIIIMLHQEGKHVWDTALERIIAVLAGCIIALIITFIFHFKTKPALQDLKENQQEA
;
A
#
# COMPACT_ATOMS: atom_id res chain seq x y z
N MET A 1 9.60 22.55 22.08
CA MET A 1 8.88 21.30 21.69
C MET A 1 9.92 20.26 21.35
N SER A 2 9.81 18.99 21.80
CA SER A 2 10.81 17.97 21.47
C SER A 2 10.69 17.55 20.00
N GLU A 3 11.82 17.33 19.32
CA GLU A 3 11.87 16.87 17.92
C GLU A 3 11.04 15.59 17.69
N ARG A 4 10.99 14.71 18.70
CA ARG A 4 10.16 13.51 18.69
C ARG A 4 8.66 13.82 18.57
N LEU A 5 8.17 14.83 19.29
CA LEU A 5 6.76 15.23 19.23
C LEU A 5 6.42 15.85 17.87
N LYS A 6 7.32 16.67 17.32
CA LYS A 6 7.15 17.26 15.98
C LYS A 6 7.03 16.18 14.89
N ASN A 7 7.93 15.20 14.89
CA ASN A 7 7.90 14.09 13.93
C ASN A 7 6.64 13.23 14.08
N PHE A 8 6.20 12.97 15.32
CA PHE A 8 4.95 12.29 15.58
C PHE A 8 3.74 13.06 15.02
N LEU A 9 3.64 14.35 15.28
CA LEU A 9 2.52 15.19 14.80
C LEU A 9 2.48 15.27 13.27
N ILE A 10 3.63 15.40 12.61
CA ILE A 10 3.73 15.38 11.15
C ILE A 10 3.23 14.04 10.61
N TYR A 11 3.65 12.93 11.20
CA TYR A 11 3.22 11.61 10.75
C TYR A 11 1.73 11.37 11.01
N ALA A 12 1.22 11.76 12.18
CA ALA A 12 -0.21 11.70 12.49
C ALA A 12 -1.05 12.53 11.49
N ALA A 13 -0.58 13.73 11.14
CA ALA A 13 -1.23 14.57 10.14
C ALA A 13 -1.23 13.92 8.74
N LYS A 14 -0.13 13.27 8.33
CA LYS A 14 -0.08 12.49 7.07
C LYS A 14 -1.13 11.36 7.07
N CYS A 15 -1.22 10.60 8.15
CA CYS A 15 -2.19 9.51 8.28
C CYS A 15 -3.63 10.01 8.24
N ALA A 16 -3.96 11.06 9.01
CA ALA A 16 -5.29 11.67 9.00
C ALA A 16 -5.66 12.22 7.61
N THR A 17 -4.71 12.90 6.95
CA THR A 17 -4.89 13.37 5.56
C THR A 17 -5.15 12.20 4.61
N GLY A 18 -4.43 11.10 4.75
CA GLY A 18 -4.63 9.88 3.96
C GLY A 18 -6.05 9.33 4.09
N VAL A 19 -6.57 9.24 5.32
CA VAL A 19 -7.94 8.80 5.57
C VAL A 19 -8.94 9.75 4.92
N LEU A 20 -8.82 11.06 5.19
CA LEU A 20 -9.75 12.06 4.67
C LEU A 20 -9.77 12.09 3.14
N VAL A 21 -8.61 12.06 2.49
CA VAL A 21 -8.50 12.08 1.03
C VAL A 21 -9.12 10.83 0.42
N VAL A 22 -8.83 9.64 0.97
CA VAL A 22 -9.41 8.39 0.43
C VAL A 22 -10.93 8.39 0.57
N PHE A 23 -11.48 8.77 1.73
CA PHE A 23 -12.93 8.83 1.91
C PHE A 23 -13.58 9.89 1.02
N PHE A 24 -12.98 11.07 0.90
CA PHE A 24 -13.48 12.14 0.04
C PHE A 24 -13.53 11.72 -1.44
N ILE A 25 -12.41 11.19 -1.97
CA ILE A 25 -12.34 10.71 -3.35
C ILE A 25 -13.34 9.57 -3.55
N SER A 26 -13.37 8.60 -2.64
CA SER A 26 -14.26 7.43 -2.76
C SER A 26 -15.73 7.82 -2.80
N SER A 27 -16.13 8.86 -2.05
CA SER A 27 -17.49 9.41 -2.10
C SER A 27 -17.83 10.07 -3.43
N PHE A 28 -16.85 10.63 -4.14
CA PHE A 28 -17.06 11.28 -5.44
C PHE A 28 -17.19 10.29 -6.60
N ILE A 29 -16.43 9.20 -6.55
CA ILE A 29 -16.38 8.20 -7.64
C ILE A 29 -17.10 6.89 -7.30
N HIS A 30 -17.84 6.85 -6.18
CA HIS A 30 -18.52 5.65 -5.67
C HIS A 30 -17.61 4.42 -5.55
N TYR A 31 -16.37 4.63 -5.11
CA TYR A 31 -15.39 3.55 -4.96
C TYR A 31 -15.65 2.70 -3.72
N THR A 32 -15.77 1.38 -3.90
CA THR A 32 -16.23 0.44 -2.86
C THR A 32 -15.09 -0.14 -2.01
N ASP A 33 -13.89 -0.29 -2.57
CA ASP A 33 -12.76 -0.99 -1.92
C ASP A 33 -11.90 -0.09 -1.03
N ILE A 34 -12.57 0.76 -0.24
CA ILE A 34 -11.97 1.79 0.60
C ILE A 34 -10.95 1.19 1.56
N GLY A 35 -11.27 0.07 2.21
CA GLY A 35 -10.39 -0.56 3.21
C GLY A 35 -9.02 -0.94 2.64
N TRP A 36 -8.99 -1.50 1.43
CA TRP A 36 -7.75 -1.91 0.78
C TRP A 36 -6.94 -0.74 0.26
N CYS A 37 -7.62 0.30 -0.23
CA CYS A 37 -6.97 1.56 -0.56
C CYS A 37 -6.34 2.21 0.69
N LEU A 38 -7.03 2.24 1.82
CA LEU A 38 -6.49 2.79 3.08
C LEU A 38 -5.29 2.01 3.60
N ILE A 39 -5.37 0.67 3.67
CA ILE A 39 -4.22 -0.18 4.03
C ILE A 39 -3.03 0.13 3.11
N SER A 40 -3.33 0.42 1.84
CA SER A 40 -2.33 0.80 0.86
C SER A 40 -1.66 2.12 1.13
N VAL A 41 -2.45 3.13 1.52
CA VAL A 41 -1.90 4.41 1.93
C VAL A 41 -1.00 4.25 3.15
N MET A 42 -1.46 3.53 4.18
CA MET A 42 -0.74 3.39 5.46
C MET A 42 0.59 2.63 5.33
N LEU A 43 0.68 1.65 4.43
CA LEU A 43 1.91 0.88 4.23
C LEU A 43 2.98 1.62 3.42
N VAL A 44 2.60 2.68 2.70
CA VAL A 44 3.51 3.49 1.87
C VAL A 44 3.89 4.79 2.57
N LEU A 45 3.00 5.33 3.41
CA LEU A 45 3.32 6.48 4.25
C LEU A 45 4.52 6.16 5.16
N SER A 46 5.52 7.02 5.09
CA SER A 46 6.69 6.98 5.97
C SER A 46 6.79 8.28 6.76
N ALA A 47 7.24 8.19 8.01
CA ALA A 47 7.50 9.34 8.87
C ALA A 47 8.46 10.33 8.18
N ASP A 48 9.57 9.80 7.63
CA ASP A 48 10.64 10.59 7.02
C ASP A 48 10.55 10.67 5.49
N GLY A 49 9.68 9.88 4.85
CA GLY A 49 9.38 9.94 3.42
C GLY A 49 10.46 9.37 2.48
N LYS A 50 11.70 9.17 2.97
CA LYS A 50 12.87 8.75 2.17
C LYS A 50 12.68 7.43 1.41
N ASP A 51 11.88 6.51 1.94
CA ASP A 51 11.67 5.18 1.33
C ASP A 51 10.26 4.98 0.73
N SER A 52 9.40 6.01 0.75
CA SER A 52 8.00 5.89 0.32
C SER A 52 7.83 5.42 -1.13
N VAL A 53 8.69 5.89 -2.04
CA VAL A 53 8.69 5.48 -3.46
C VAL A 53 9.05 4.00 -3.60
N SER A 54 10.12 3.56 -2.93
CA SER A 54 10.54 2.15 -2.96
C SER A 54 9.47 1.22 -2.38
N LEU A 55 8.83 1.63 -1.28
CA LEU A 55 7.73 0.90 -0.66
C LEU A 55 6.51 0.81 -1.59
N ALA A 56 6.15 1.91 -2.26
CA ALA A 56 5.06 1.93 -3.23
C ALA A 56 5.30 0.92 -4.37
N PHE A 57 6.48 0.96 -5.01
CA PHE A 57 6.81 0.03 -6.08
C PHE A 57 6.86 -1.42 -5.61
N THR A 58 7.47 -1.66 -4.44
CA THR A 58 7.50 -3.00 -3.84
C THR A 58 6.09 -3.54 -3.65
N ARG A 59 5.17 -2.69 -3.20
CA ARG A 59 3.80 -3.08 -2.91
C ARG A 59 2.97 -3.32 -4.15
N ILE A 60 3.14 -2.51 -5.20
CA ILE A 60 2.52 -2.72 -6.51
C ILE A 60 2.98 -4.07 -7.08
N LYS A 61 4.29 -4.31 -7.13
CA LYS A 61 4.85 -5.58 -7.65
C LYS A 61 4.39 -6.79 -6.85
N ALA A 62 4.44 -6.71 -5.51
CA ALA A 62 4.04 -7.79 -4.63
C ALA A 62 2.55 -8.13 -4.79
N ASN A 63 1.68 -7.12 -4.92
CA ASN A 63 0.26 -7.35 -5.12
C ASN A 63 -0.03 -7.98 -6.50
N VAL A 64 0.67 -7.54 -7.55
CA VAL A 64 0.58 -8.16 -8.89
C VAL A 64 1.01 -9.62 -8.84
N VAL A 65 2.10 -9.94 -8.13
CA VAL A 65 2.55 -11.33 -7.91
C VAL A 65 1.46 -12.16 -7.23
N GLY A 66 0.91 -11.66 -6.12
CA GLY A 66 -0.13 -12.40 -5.38
C GLY A 66 -1.41 -12.62 -6.20
N VAL A 67 -1.89 -11.59 -6.91
CA VAL A 67 -3.04 -11.73 -7.81
C VAL A 67 -2.76 -12.73 -8.92
N SER A 68 -1.58 -12.67 -9.55
CA SER A 68 -1.21 -13.57 -10.65
C SER A 68 -1.16 -15.02 -10.20
N ILE A 69 -0.55 -15.31 -9.04
CA ILE A 69 -0.49 -16.66 -8.49
C ILE A 69 -1.88 -17.15 -8.10
N GLY A 70 -2.69 -16.31 -7.45
CA GLY A 70 -4.05 -16.67 -7.07
C GLY A 70 -4.91 -17.04 -8.28
N VAL A 71 -4.86 -16.23 -9.35
CA VAL A 71 -5.58 -16.52 -10.60
C VAL A 71 -5.05 -17.79 -11.27
N LEU A 72 -3.73 -17.96 -11.33
CA LEU A 72 -3.10 -19.14 -11.93
C LEU A 72 -3.55 -20.44 -11.25
N PHE A 73 -3.59 -20.48 -9.92
CA PHE A 73 -3.98 -21.67 -9.18
C PHE A 73 -5.46 -22.01 -9.33
N LEU A 74 -6.34 -21.01 -9.49
CA LEU A 74 -7.76 -21.22 -9.79
C LEU A 74 -7.97 -21.89 -11.16
N PHE A 75 -7.08 -21.67 -12.14
CA PHE A 75 -7.14 -22.36 -13.43
C PHE A 75 -6.71 -23.82 -13.36
N ILE A 76 -5.91 -24.20 -12.37
CA ILE A 76 -5.34 -25.55 -12.26
C ILE A 76 -6.30 -26.48 -11.52
N ALA A 77 -6.87 -26.03 -10.40
CA ALA A 77 -7.70 -26.86 -9.54
C ALA A 77 -8.70 -26.03 -8.71
N SER A 78 -9.78 -26.68 -8.28
CA SER A 78 -10.72 -26.10 -7.32
C SER A 78 -10.03 -25.77 -5.99
N THR A 79 -10.33 -24.60 -5.41
CA THR A 79 -9.74 -24.17 -4.14
C THR A 79 -10.04 -25.17 -3.03
N ASN A 80 -8.98 -25.71 -2.42
CA ASN A 80 -9.02 -26.45 -1.17
C ASN A 80 -7.77 -26.08 -0.34
N VAL A 81 -7.68 -26.59 0.89
CA VAL A 81 -6.59 -26.24 1.81
C VAL A 81 -5.18 -26.55 1.24
N TRP A 82 -5.03 -27.63 0.47
CA TRP A 82 -3.76 -28.04 -0.11
C TRP A 82 -3.36 -27.15 -1.29
N ILE A 83 -4.30 -26.85 -2.19
CA ILE A 83 -4.09 -25.96 -3.35
C ILE A 83 -3.80 -24.54 -2.87
N LEU A 84 -4.53 -24.05 -1.85
CA LEU A 84 -4.25 -22.76 -1.23
C LEU A 84 -2.86 -22.73 -0.59
N SER A 85 -2.49 -23.76 0.18
CA SER A 85 -1.16 -23.85 0.78
C SER A 85 -0.05 -23.82 -0.27
N ALA A 86 -0.21 -24.57 -1.36
CA ALA A 86 0.73 -24.58 -2.48
C ALA A 86 0.84 -23.20 -3.16
N ALA A 87 -0.29 -22.49 -3.34
CA ALA A 87 -0.29 -21.15 -3.91
C ALA A 87 0.44 -20.13 -3.01
N LEU A 88 0.31 -20.24 -1.69
CA LEU A 88 1.03 -19.37 -0.75
C LEU A 88 2.54 -19.64 -0.77
N VAL A 89 2.96 -20.90 -0.84
CA VAL A 89 4.37 -21.27 -1.00
C VAL A 89 4.91 -20.76 -2.33
N ALA A 90 4.16 -20.90 -3.42
CA ALA A 90 4.54 -20.36 -4.72
C ALA A 90 4.65 -18.82 -4.71
N THR A 91 3.71 -18.14 -4.06
CA THR A 91 3.74 -16.68 -3.86
C THR A 91 4.99 -16.25 -3.10
N LEU A 92 5.32 -16.95 -2.01
CA LEU A 92 6.54 -16.72 -1.22
C LEU A 92 7.80 -16.89 -2.08
N GLY A 93 7.90 -18.01 -2.81
CA GLY A 93 9.04 -18.30 -3.68
C GLY A 93 9.23 -17.23 -4.75
N LEU A 94 8.14 -16.77 -5.38
CA LEU A 94 8.21 -15.74 -6.41
C LEU A 94 8.56 -14.37 -5.83
N CYS A 95 8.03 -14.02 -4.64
CA CYS A 95 8.44 -12.79 -3.94
C CYS A 95 9.92 -12.81 -3.54
N TYR A 96 10.45 -13.96 -3.14
CA TYR A 96 11.86 -14.14 -2.82
C TYR A 96 12.74 -13.92 -4.06
N ILE A 97 12.40 -14.52 -5.20
CA ILE A 97 13.12 -14.34 -6.47
C ILE A 97 13.15 -12.86 -6.89
N PHE A 98 12.03 -12.14 -6.71
CA PHE A 98 11.93 -10.72 -7.05
C PHE A 98 12.43 -9.75 -5.97
N LYS A 99 12.95 -10.25 -4.84
CA LYS A 99 13.44 -9.44 -3.70
C LYS A 99 12.38 -8.48 -3.16
N LEU A 100 11.16 -8.98 -2.98
CA LEU A 100 9.98 -8.21 -2.53
C LEU A 100 9.68 -8.41 -1.04
N ASP A 101 10.71 -8.54 -0.19
CA ASP A 101 10.57 -8.92 1.22
C ASP A 101 9.58 -8.06 2.01
N ALA A 102 9.65 -6.74 1.82
CA ALA A 102 8.73 -5.79 2.48
C ALA A 102 7.26 -5.95 2.00
N GLY A 103 7.05 -6.55 0.82
CA GLY A 103 5.74 -6.76 0.20
C GLY A 103 5.14 -8.15 0.39
N ILE A 104 5.87 -9.13 0.92
CA ILE A 104 5.45 -10.54 1.01
C ILE A 104 4.06 -10.69 1.66
N ARG A 105 3.84 -10.04 2.80
CA ARG A 105 2.55 -10.13 3.52
C ARG A 105 1.38 -9.61 2.68
N SER A 106 1.63 -8.56 1.89
CA SER A 106 0.64 -8.02 0.96
C SER A 106 0.38 -8.95 -0.22
N ALA A 107 1.42 -9.58 -0.77
CA ALA A 107 1.29 -10.57 -1.84
C ALA A 107 0.46 -11.77 -1.38
N LEU A 108 0.77 -12.32 -0.20
CA LEU A 108 0.01 -13.44 0.36
C LEU A 108 -1.45 -13.10 0.60
N ALA A 109 -1.74 -11.91 1.16
CA ALA A 109 -3.11 -11.46 1.33
C ALA A 109 -3.85 -11.37 -0.02
N ALA A 110 -3.18 -10.89 -1.08
CA ALA A 110 -3.76 -10.85 -2.42
C ALA A 110 -4.07 -12.25 -2.96
N THR A 111 -3.12 -13.20 -2.85
CA THR A 111 -3.33 -14.61 -3.26
C THR A 111 -4.53 -15.22 -2.56
N ILE A 112 -4.64 -15.04 -1.23
CA ILE A 112 -5.75 -15.56 -0.43
C ILE A 112 -7.08 -14.99 -0.92
N ILE A 113 -7.15 -13.68 -1.15
CA ILE A 113 -8.40 -13.01 -1.53
C ILE A 113 -8.87 -13.40 -2.92
N ILE A 114 -7.94 -13.63 -3.85
CA ILE A 114 -8.29 -14.15 -5.16
C ILE A 114 -8.78 -15.60 -5.06
N MET A 115 -8.06 -16.47 -4.36
CA MET A 115 -8.44 -17.88 -4.26
C MET A 115 -9.72 -18.13 -3.46
N LEU A 116 -10.03 -17.22 -2.52
CA LEU A 116 -11.24 -17.21 -1.70
C LEU A 116 -12.21 -16.10 -2.13
N HIS A 117 -12.23 -15.75 -3.42
CA HIS A 117 -13.17 -14.76 -3.93
C HIS A 117 -14.61 -15.15 -3.58
N GLN A 118 -15.48 -14.16 -3.39
CA GLN A 118 -16.87 -14.41 -3.03
C GLN A 118 -17.62 -15.17 -4.13
N GLU A 119 -18.49 -16.09 -3.72
CA GLU A 119 -19.41 -16.78 -4.64
C GLU A 119 -20.33 -15.75 -5.32
N GLY A 120 -20.45 -15.82 -6.64
CA GLY A 120 -21.23 -14.87 -7.44
C GLY A 120 -20.47 -13.64 -7.95
N LYS A 121 -19.24 -13.38 -7.48
CA LYS A 121 -18.36 -12.35 -8.04
C LYS A 121 -17.36 -12.96 -9.02
N HIS A 122 -17.16 -12.32 -10.17
CA HIS A 122 -16.20 -12.82 -11.14
C HIS A 122 -14.76 -12.65 -10.60
N VAL A 123 -13.89 -13.64 -10.84
CA VAL A 123 -12.48 -13.62 -10.40
C VAL A 123 -11.78 -12.36 -10.91
N TRP A 124 -12.03 -12.00 -12.17
CA TRP A 124 -11.48 -10.80 -12.80
C TRP A 124 -11.88 -9.50 -12.10
N ASP A 125 -13.12 -9.39 -11.63
CA ASP A 125 -13.57 -8.20 -10.90
C ASP A 125 -12.77 -8.06 -9.60
N THR A 126 -12.67 -9.16 -8.86
CA THR A 126 -11.89 -9.21 -7.62
C THR A 126 -10.41 -8.86 -7.89
N ALA A 127 -9.82 -9.44 -8.94
CA ALA A 127 -8.43 -9.17 -9.34
C ALA A 127 -8.17 -7.71 -9.70
N LEU A 128 -9.04 -7.11 -10.52
CA LEU A 128 -8.95 -5.71 -10.92
C LEU A 128 -9.11 -4.78 -9.71
N GLU A 129 -10.08 -5.04 -8.85
CA GLU A 129 -10.27 -4.27 -7.61
C GLU A 129 -9.03 -4.32 -6.72
N ARG A 130 -8.37 -5.48 -6.57
CA ARG A 130 -7.11 -5.57 -5.80
C ARG A 130 -6.03 -4.67 -6.38
N ILE A 131 -5.85 -4.73 -7.70
CA ILE A 131 -4.78 -4.00 -8.37
C ILE A 131 -5.07 -2.50 -8.29
N ILE A 132 -6.31 -2.08 -8.58
CA ILE A 132 -6.73 -0.68 -8.51
C ILE A 132 -6.62 -0.14 -7.09
N ALA A 133 -7.06 -0.88 -6.07
CA ALA A 133 -6.96 -0.45 -4.68
C ALA A 133 -5.52 -0.18 -4.25
N VAL A 134 -4.60 -1.08 -4.62
CA VAL A 134 -3.18 -0.91 -4.28
C VAL A 134 -2.56 0.23 -5.06
N LEU A 135 -2.83 0.34 -6.37
CA LEU A 135 -2.32 1.44 -7.19
C LEU A 135 -2.82 2.80 -6.67
N ALA A 136 -4.13 2.95 -6.47
CA ALA A 136 -4.74 4.19 -5.99
C ALA A 136 -4.16 4.59 -4.63
N GLY A 137 -4.09 3.67 -3.67
CA GLY A 137 -3.54 3.99 -2.35
C GLY A 137 -2.04 4.31 -2.38
N CYS A 138 -1.26 3.64 -3.24
CA CYS A 138 0.16 4.00 -3.43
C CYS A 138 0.31 5.41 -4.01
N ILE A 139 -0.49 5.76 -5.03
CA ILE A 139 -0.47 7.11 -5.64
C ILE A 139 -0.85 8.18 -4.61
N ILE A 140 -1.93 7.98 -3.86
CA ILE A 140 -2.38 8.91 -2.82
C ILE A 140 -1.30 9.09 -1.74
N ALA A 141 -0.68 8.00 -1.27
CA ALA A 141 0.40 8.08 -0.30
C ALA A 141 1.62 8.85 -0.80
N LEU A 142 2.00 8.67 -2.07
CA LEU A 142 3.10 9.41 -2.67
C LEU A 142 2.78 10.90 -2.80
N ILE A 143 1.55 11.26 -3.21
CA ILE A 143 1.10 12.65 -3.28
C ILE A 143 1.17 13.31 -1.89
N ILE A 144 0.64 12.64 -0.86
CA ILE A 144 0.68 13.15 0.51
C ILE A 144 2.13 13.29 0.99
N THR A 145 2.97 12.29 0.75
CA THR A 145 4.39 12.32 1.13
C THR A 145 5.10 13.50 0.46
N PHE A 146 4.83 13.73 -0.82
CA PHE A 146 5.39 14.83 -1.58
C PHE A 146 4.97 16.21 -1.04
N ILE A 147 3.66 16.41 -0.81
CA ILE A 147 3.12 17.66 -0.26
C ILE A 147 3.74 17.99 1.10
N PHE A 148 3.83 17.00 1.99
CA PHE A 148 4.39 17.20 3.32
C PHE A 148 5.90 17.44 3.26
N HIS A 149 6.63 16.69 2.44
CA HIS A 149 8.07 16.86 2.28
C HIS A 149 8.43 18.25 1.71
N PHE A 150 7.66 18.76 0.74
CA PHE A 150 7.87 20.10 0.20
C PHE A 150 7.52 21.21 1.21
N LYS A 151 6.53 21.01 2.09
CA LYS A 151 6.20 21.97 3.14
C LYS A 151 7.16 21.95 4.33
N THR A 152 7.77 20.82 4.67
CA THR A 152 8.63 20.71 5.86
C THR A 152 10.10 20.97 5.59
N LYS A 153 10.61 20.74 4.37
CA LYS A 153 12.01 21.07 4.01
C LYS A 153 12.38 22.55 4.20
N PRO A 154 11.58 23.53 3.70
CA PRO A 154 11.87 24.95 3.86
C PRO A 154 11.85 25.36 5.34
N ALA A 155 10.82 24.94 6.07
CA ALA A 155 10.64 25.30 7.48
C ALA A 155 11.75 24.76 8.42
N LEU A 156 12.45 23.69 8.02
CA LEU A 156 13.61 23.15 8.75
C LEU A 156 14.92 23.86 8.38
N GLN A 157 15.01 24.46 7.20
CA GLN A 157 16.15 25.30 6.81
C GLN A 157 16.05 26.67 7.50
N ASP A 158 14.86 27.28 7.51
CA ASP A 158 14.61 28.57 8.17
C ASP A 158 14.89 28.51 9.69
N LEU A 159 14.60 27.38 10.34
CA LEU A 159 14.92 27.20 11.77
C LEU A 159 16.41 27.05 12.04
N LYS A 160 17.18 26.50 11.09
CA LYS A 160 18.64 26.35 11.23
C LYS A 160 19.36 27.67 10.98
N GLU A 161 18.90 28.44 9.99
CA GLU A 161 19.44 29.78 9.70
C GLU A 161 19.20 30.74 10.89
N ASN A 162 17.98 30.76 11.44
CA ASN A 162 17.66 31.58 12.62
C ASN A 162 18.38 31.17 13.91
N GLN A 163 18.91 29.94 14.01
CA GLN A 163 19.74 29.49 15.14
C GLN A 163 21.23 29.74 14.93
N GLN A 164 21.67 30.09 13.72
CA GLN A 164 23.05 30.49 13.43
C GLN A 164 23.24 32.02 13.49
N GLU A 165 22.16 32.79 13.40
CA GLU A 165 22.16 34.26 13.52
C GLU A 165 21.90 34.79 14.96
N ALA A 166 21.64 33.90 15.92
CA ALA A 166 21.40 34.21 17.34
C ALA A 166 22.49 33.61 18.25
#